data_AF-X1L8K7-F1
#
_entry.id   AF-X1L8K7-F1
#
_cell.length_a   1.000
_cell.length_b   1.000
_cell.length_c   1.000
_cell.angle_alpha   90.00
_cell.angle_beta   90.00
_cell.angle_gamma   90.00
#
_symmetry.space_group_name_H-M   'P 1'
#
loop_
_entity.id
_entity.type
_entity.pdbx_description
1 polymer ?
#
loop_
_entity_poly.entity_id
_entity_poly.type
_entity_poly.pdbx_seq_one_letter_code
_entity_poly.pdbx_strand_id
1 'polypeptide(L)' 'PIVNGDQFSISIAAASIVAKVIRDQIMFKLSSYYPEYGFEHNKGYGTRKHLKSLQKYGPTIIHRVSFRGVLS' A
#
# COMPACT_ATOMS: atom_id res chain seq x y z
N PRO A 1 -14.01 -16.02 14.12
CA PRO A 1 -13.69 -14.98 13.10
C PRO A 1 -14.82 -14.92 12.08
N ILE A 2 -15.26 -13.74 11.64
CA ILE A 2 -16.28 -13.59 10.59
C ILE A 2 -15.54 -13.40 9.26
N VAL A 3 -15.63 -14.40 8.37
CA VAL A 3 -15.03 -14.33 7.02
C VAL A 3 -15.80 -13.29 6.19
N ASN A 4 -15.08 -12.36 5.55
CA ASN A 4 -15.67 -11.21 4.82
C ASN A 4 -16.67 -10.41 5.67
N GLY A 5 -16.35 -10.22 6.96
CA GLY A 5 -17.28 -9.63 7.93
C GLY A 5 -17.71 -8.20 7.61
N ASP A 6 -16.98 -7.47 6.77
CA ASP A 6 -17.36 -6.15 6.26
C ASP A 6 -18.62 -6.19 5.39
N GLN A 7 -18.95 -7.35 4.79
CA GLN A 7 -20.19 -7.52 4.01
C GLN A 7 -21.42 -7.81 4.90
N PHE A 8 -21.21 -8.20 6.15
CA PHE A 8 -22.26 -8.72 7.03
C PHE A 8 -22.42 -7.93 8.35
N SER A 9 -21.47 -7.06 8.69
CA SER A 9 -21.47 -6.29 9.93
C SER A 9 -21.13 -4.83 9.67
N ILE A 10 -22.04 -3.93 10.09
CA ILE A 10 -21.88 -2.48 9.95
C ILE A 10 -20.62 -1.99 10.69
N SER A 11 -20.34 -2.52 11.87
CA SER A 11 -19.15 -2.15 12.64
C SER A 11 -17.86 -2.55 11.93
N ILE A 12 -17.83 -3.74 11.30
CA ILE A 12 -16.66 -4.20 10.54
C ILE A 12 -16.51 -3.38 9.25
N ALA A 13 -17.61 -3.07 8.57
CA ALA A 13 -17.62 -2.19 7.39
C ALA A 13 -17.11 -0.78 7.71
N ALA A 14 -17.57 -0.19 8.82
CA ALA A 14 -17.10 1.12 9.27
C ALA A 14 -15.59 1.11 9.57
N ALA A 15 -15.09 0.07 10.24
CA ALA A 15 -13.68 -0.10 10.51
C ALA A 15 -12.84 -0.25 9.22
N SER A 16 -13.33 -1.01 8.23
CA SER A 16 -12.62 -1.22 6.96
C SER A 16 -12.52 0.08 6.14
N ILE A 17 -13.58 0.90 6.13
CA ILE A 17 -13.60 2.22 5.49
C ILE A 17 -12.57 3.15 6.15
N VAL A 18 -12.59 3.28 7.48
CA VAL A 18 -11.64 4.13 8.21
C VAL A 18 -10.20 3.69 7.94
N ALA A 19 -9.93 2.39 8.02
CA ALA A 19 -8.60 1.84 7.75
C ALA A 19 -8.12 2.16 6.32
N LYS A 20 -9.01 2.02 5.32
CA LYS A 20 -8.70 2.29 3.91
C LYS A 20 -8.39 3.77 3.67
N VAL A 21 -9.23 4.68 4.17
CA VAL A 21 -9.06 6.13 4.00
C VAL A 21 -7.73 6.58 4.61
N ILE A 22 -7.45 6.17 5.86
CA ILE A 22 -6.21 6.54 6.54
C ILE A 22 -4.99 5.99 5.79
N ARG A 23 -5.01 4.72 5.38
CA ARG A 23 -3.91 4.10 4.64
C ARG A 23 -3.62 4.84 3.34
N ASP A 24 -4.66 5.21 2.59
CA ASP A 24 -4.49 5.89 1.32
C ASP A 24 -3.94 7.32 1.49
N GLN A 25 -4.30 8.01 2.58
CA GLN A 25 -3.72 9.30 2.96
C GLN A 25 -2.24 9.18 3.35
N ILE A 26 -1.88 8.14 4.10
CA ILE A 26 -0.47 7.88 4.46
C ILE A 26 0.36 7.64 3.20
N MET A 27 -0.13 6.81 2.26
CA MET A 27 0.57 6.55 1.01
C MET A 27 0.70 7.80 0.13
N PHE A 28 -0.33 8.66 0.12
CA PHE A 28 -0.26 9.96 -0.57
C PHE A 28 0.79 10.88 0.06
N LYS A 29 0.90 10.94 1.38
CA LYS A 29 1.97 11.72 2.04
C LYS A 29 3.35 11.15 1.74
N LEU A 30 3.49 9.82 1.72
CA LEU A 30 4.77 9.17 1.44
C LEU A 30 5.23 9.36 -0.01
N SER A 31 4.32 9.63 -0.95
CA SER A 31 4.74 9.89 -2.33
C SER A 31 5.55 11.18 -2.49
N SER A 32 5.35 12.18 -1.64
CA SER A 32 6.19 13.39 -1.71
C SER A 32 7.63 13.12 -1.25
N TYR A 33 7.82 12.15 -0.36
CA TYR A 33 9.15 11.73 0.10
C TYR A 33 9.81 10.74 -0.86
N TYR A 34 9.03 9.97 -1.60
CA TYR A 34 9.47 8.90 -2.50
C TYR A 34 8.74 8.98 -3.86
N PRO A 35 8.93 10.08 -4.62
CA PRO A 35 8.14 10.36 -5.83
C PRO A 35 8.32 9.32 -6.95
N GLU A 36 9.43 8.58 -6.93
CA GLU A 36 9.77 7.58 -7.94
C GLU A 36 8.83 6.37 -7.90
N TYR A 37 8.24 6.07 -6.76
CA TYR A 37 7.50 4.82 -6.51
C TYR A 37 6.00 4.95 -6.79
N GLY A 38 5.47 6.18 -6.93
CA GLY A 38 4.08 6.44 -7.30
C GLY A 38 3.05 5.98 -6.26
N PHE A 39 3.37 6.11 -4.96
CA PHE A 39 2.52 5.67 -3.86
C PHE A 39 1.14 6.33 -3.83
N GLU A 40 1.01 7.55 -4.35
CA GLU A 40 -0.25 8.25 -4.53
C GLU A 40 -1.21 7.51 -5.47
N HIS A 41 -0.69 6.74 -6.42
CA HIS A 41 -1.47 5.95 -7.36
C HIS A 41 -1.63 4.50 -6.90
N ASN A 42 -0.53 3.84 -6.53
CA ASN A 42 -0.53 2.40 -6.29
C ASN A 42 -0.68 2.01 -4.81
N LYS A 43 -0.65 2.97 -3.86
CA LYS A 43 -0.80 2.72 -2.42
C LYS A 43 0.14 1.63 -1.86
N GLY A 44 1.32 1.44 -2.47
CA GLY A 44 2.30 0.43 -2.10
C GLY A 44 2.08 -0.96 -2.72
N TYR A 45 1.01 -1.17 -3.50
CA TYR A 45 0.82 -2.42 -4.22
C TYR A 45 1.88 -2.62 -5.30
N GLY A 46 2.28 -3.87 -5.55
CA GLY A 46 3.28 -4.29 -6.53
C GLY A 46 2.83 -4.17 -7.99
N THR A 47 2.38 -2.97 -8.39
CA THR A 47 2.02 -2.67 -9.77
C THR A 47 3.27 -2.70 -10.66
N ARG A 48 3.09 -2.88 -11.98
CA ARG A 48 4.21 -2.86 -12.94
C ARG A 48 5.07 -1.60 -12.82
N LYS A 49 4.46 -0.43 -12.60
CA LYS A 49 5.17 0.83 -12.40
C LYS A 49 6.01 0.78 -11.12
N HIS A 50 5.42 0.32 -10.02
CA HIS A 50 6.11 0.24 -8.73
C HIS A 50 7.29 -0.73 -8.75
N LEU A 51 7.13 -1.92 -9.33
CA LEU A 51 8.20 -2.91 -9.46
C LEU A 51 9.34 -2.41 -10.35
N LYS A 52 9.02 -1.66 -11.42
CA LYS A 52 10.05 -1.00 -12.25
C LYS A 52 10.83 0.06 -11.45
N SER A 53 10.15 0.82 -10.60
CA SER A 53 10.80 1.79 -9.72
C SER A 53 11.70 1.10 -8.69
N LEU A 54 11.25 -0.01 -8.10
CA LEU A 54 12.07 -0.85 -7.21
C LEU A 54 13.33 -1.36 -7.90
N GLN A 55 13.22 -1.84 -9.14
CA GLN A 55 14.39 -2.29 -9.91
C GLN A 55 15.36 -1.14 -10.24
N LYS A 56 14.84 0.07 -10.49
CA LYS A 56 15.66 1.22 -10.89
C LYS A 56 16.30 1.95 -9.72
N TYR A 57 15.59 2.10 -8.61
CA TYR A 57 15.98 2.95 -7.48
C TYR A 57 16.26 2.17 -6.19
N GLY A 58 16.02 0.85 -6.18
CA GLY A 58 16.11 0.00 -4.99
C GLY A 58 14.89 0.12 -4.07
N PRO A 59 14.82 -0.63 -2.97
CA PRO A 59 13.80 -0.46 -1.94
C PRO A 59 14.11 0.71 -1.00
N THR A 60 13.06 1.37 -0.52
CA THR A 60 13.13 2.37 0.58
C THR A 60 12.88 1.71 1.94
N ILE A 61 13.09 2.46 3.04
CA ILE A 61 12.86 1.97 4.41
C ILE A 61 11.41 1.52 4.69
N ILE A 62 10.43 2.04 3.96
CA ILE A 62 9.02 1.67 4.14
C ILE A 62 8.63 0.40 3.35
N HIS A 63 9.51 -0.10 2.49
CA HIS A 63 9.25 -1.32 1.75
C HIS A 63 9.39 -2.55 2.65
N ARG A 64 8.49 -3.51 2.44
CA ARG A 64 8.53 -4.79 3.14
C ARG A 64 9.50 -5.72 2.43
N VAL A 65 10.76 -5.71 2.85
CA VAL A 65 11.85 -6.45 2.20
C VAL A 65 11.62 -7.97 2.10
N SER A 66 10.81 -8.55 2.98
CA SER A 66 10.43 -9.97 2.93
C SER A 66 9.43 -10.30 1.82
N PHE A 67 8.84 -9.30 1.16
CA PHE A 67 7.83 -9.53 0.13
C PHE A 67 8.52 -9.83 -1.20
N ARG A 68 7.95 -10.78 -1.94
CA ARG A 68 8.44 -11.17 -3.27
C ARG A 68 8.44 -9.95 -4.21
N GLY A 69 9.55 -9.74 -4.93
CA GLY A 69 9.70 -8.63 -5.87
C GLY A 69 10.29 -7.35 -5.28
N VAL A 70 10.66 -7.33 -3.99
CA VAL A 70 11.28 -6.15 -3.35
C VAL A 70 12.81 -6.25 -3.35
N LEU A 71 13.38 -7.42 -3.04
CA LEU A 71 14.83 -7.67 -3.02
C LEU A 71 15.31 -8.62 -4.14
N SER A 72 14.38 -9.23 -4.87
CA SER A 72 14.65 -10.25 -5.91
C SER A 72 14.78 -9.66 -7.30
#